data_AF-R7I6C7-F1
#
_entry.id   AF-R7I6C7-F1
#
_cell.length_a   1.000
_cell.length_b   1.000
_cell.length_c   1.000
_cell.angle_alpha   90.00
_cell.angle_beta   90.00
_cell.angle_gamma   90.00
#
_symmetry.space_group_name_H-M   'P 1'
#
loop_
_entity.id
_entity.type
_entity.pdbx_description
1 polymer ?
#
loop_
_entity_poly.entity_id
_entity_poly.type
_entity_poly.pdbx_seq_one_letter_code
_entity_poly.pdbx_strand_id
1 'polypeptide(L)'
;MIIDLVEDAVEIKIHFEKFTGILQSNYEFAYALGRMQKMMGQPLIEENSLTSWKDAVEKQLKDYEPKDYLEENLKKLILEYRMQEQDGEEIQQLYKRGYKKEE
;
A
#
# COMPACT_ATOMS: atom_id res chain seq x y z
N MET A 1 -13.42 -4.23 -11.72
CA MET A 1 -14.08 -5.15 -10.75
C MET A 1 -13.13 -5.55 -9.64
N ILE A 2 -12.01 -6.28 -9.87
CA ILE A 2 -11.07 -6.57 -8.76
C ILE A 2 -10.29 -5.32 -8.31
N ILE A 3 -9.85 -4.48 -9.25
CA ILE A 3 -9.03 -3.30 -8.97
C ILE A 3 -9.77 -2.29 -8.09
N ASP A 4 -10.99 -1.93 -8.49
CA ASP A 4 -11.80 -0.94 -7.77
C ASP A 4 -12.17 -1.43 -6.36
N LEU A 5 -12.51 -2.72 -6.22
CA LEU A 5 -12.82 -3.32 -4.92
C LEU A 5 -11.61 -3.34 -3.97
N VAL A 6 -10.41 -3.62 -4.50
CA VAL A 6 -9.17 -3.63 -3.71
C VAL A 6 -8.81 -2.21 -3.26
N GLU A 7 -8.95 -1.22 -4.15
CA GLU A 7 -8.76 0.19 -3.81
C GLU A 7 -9.70 0.62 -2.67
N ASP A 8 -11.01 0.40 -2.84
CA ASP A 8 -11.99 0.77 -1.81
C ASP A 8 -11.72 0.05 -0.49
N ALA A 9 -11.35 -1.23 -0.53
CA ALA A 9 -11.04 -2.01 0.67
C ALA A 9 -9.86 -1.45 1.46
N VAL A 10 -8.78 -1.01 0.81
CA VAL A 10 -7.63 -0.41 1.50
C VAL A 10 -7.97 0.98 2.03
N GLU A 11 -8.62 1.81 1.21
CA GLU A 11 -9.00 3.16 1.60
C GLU A 11 -9.95 3.15 2.81
N ILE A 12 -10.95 2.26 2.84
CA ILE A 12 -11.82 2.07 4.00
C ILE A 12 -11.02 1.71 5.25
N LYS A 13 -10.03 0.79 5.16
CA LYS A 13 -9.23 0.34 6.33
C LYS A 13 -8.41 1.46 6.94
N ILE A 14 -7.87 2.38 6.13
CA ILE A 14 -7.02 3.46 6.63
C ILE A 14 -7.82 4.65 7.19
N HIS A 15 -9.05 4.86 6.73
CA HIS A 15 -9.90 6.00 7.13
C HIS A 15 -10.57 5.86 8.50
N PHE A 16 -10.39 4.76 9.22
CA PHE A 16 -10.89 4.62 10.59
C PHE A 16 -9.84 5.05 11.63
N GLU A 17 -10.15 6.07 12.42
CA GLU A 17 -9.30 6.50 13.56
C GLU A 17 -9.02 5.36 14.55
N LYS A 18 -9.99 4.46 14.75
CA LYS A 18 -9.81 3.22 15.51
C LYS A 18 -9.41 2.09 14.56
N PHE A 19 -8.12 2.02 14.26
CA PHE A 19 -7.56 1.05 13.34
C PHE A 19 -7.74 -0.40 13.82
N THR A 20 -8.39 -1.22 12.99
CA THR A 20 -8.53 -2.67 13.20
C THR A 20 -8.32 -3.46 11.90
N GLY A 21 -7.77 -2.83 10.86
CA GLY A 21 -7.64 -3.39 9.53
C GLY A 21 -6.44 -4.32 9.40
N ILE A 22 -6.56 -5.33 8.54
CA ILE A 22 -5.44 -6.12 8.04
C ILE A 22 -5.51 -6.20 6.52
N LEU A 23 -4.35 -6.31 5.87
CA LEU A 23 -4.30 -6.65 4.45
C LEU A 23 -4.57 -8.15 4.28
N GLN A 24 -5.41 -8.50 3.32
CA GLN A 24 -5.87 -9.86 3.07
C GLN A 24 -5.22 -10.49 1.83
N SER A 25 -4.59 -9.69 0.97
CA SER A 25 -4.01 -10.17 -0.29
C SER A 25 -2.86 -9.32 -0.80
N ASN A 26 -2.08 -9.91 -1.71
CA ASN A 26 -1.00 -9.22 -2.42
C ASN A 26 -1.50 -8.05 -3.29
N TYR A 27 -2.76 -8.12 -3.75
CA TYR A 27 -3.42 -7.04 -4.47
C TYR A 27 -3.58 -5.79 -3.60
N GLU A 28 -4.13 -5.95 -2.39
CA GLU A 28 -4.26 -4.85 -1.44
C GLU A 28 -2.91 -4.31 -1.02
N PHE A 29 -1.92 -5.20 -0.84
CA PHE A 29 -0.57 -4.82 -0.50
C PHE A 29 0.10 -3.99 -1.60
N ALA A 30 -0.03 -4.38 -2.87
CA ALA A 30 0.49 -3.62 -3.99
C ALA A 30 -0.09 -2.19 -4.03
N TYR A 31 -1.41 -2.07 -3.86
CA TYR A 31 -2.07 -0.77 -3.76
C TYR A 31 -1.53 0.05 -2.58
N ALA A 32 -1.45 -0.55 -1.40
CA ALA A 32 -0.97 0.11 -0.18
C ALA A 32 0.46 0.66 -0.33
N LEU A 33 1.37 -0.12 -0.95
CA LEU A 33 2.75 0.32 -1.22
C LEU A 33 2.78 1.56 -2.12
N GLY A 34 2.02 1.57 -3.21
CA GLY A 34 1.93 2.71 -4.12
C GLY A 34 1.36 3.95 -3.43
N ARG A 35 0.30 3.75 -2.63
CA ARG A 35 -0.36 4.82 -1.85
C ARG A 35 0.59 5.43 -0.83
N MET A 36 1.32 4.60 -0.09
CA MET A 36 2.28 5.05 0.92
C MET A 36 3.40 5.86 0.28
N GLN A 37 3.92 5.40 -0.85
CA GLN A 37 4.98 6.08 -1.57
C GLN A 37 4.58 7.49 -2.03
N LYS A 38 3.33 7.65 -2.48
CA LYS A 38 2.73 8.95 -2.79
C LYS A 38 2.65 9.85 -1.55
N MET A 39 2.18 9.32 -0.42
CA MET A 39 2.05 10.07 0.86
C MET A 39 3.43 10.49 1.43
N MET A 40 4.46 9.66 1.23
CA MET A 40 5.84 9.99 1.56
C MET A 40 6.47 11.02 0.60
N GLY A 41 5.78 11.41 -0.47
CA GLY A 41 6.30 12.34 -1.49
C GLY A 41 7.45 11.75 -2.33
N GLN A 42 7.59 10.42 -2.36
CA GLN A 42 8.65 9.73 -3.08
C GLN A 42 8.24 9.48 -4.55
N PRO A 43 9.18 9.49 -5.50
CA PRO A 43 8.88 9.16 -6.90
C PRO A 43 8.47 7.68 -7.02
N LEU A 44 7.51 7.36 -7.91
CA LEU A 44 7.09 5.98 -8.20
C LEU A 44 8.30 5.09 -8.56
N ILE A 45 8.36 3.88 -8.03
CA ILE A 45 9.41 2.89 -8.37
C ILE A 45 8.95 2.12 -9.61
N GLU A 46 9.76 2.15 -10.67
CA GLU A 46 9.44 1.48 -11.95
C GLU A 46 9.81 -0.01 -11.99
N GLU A 47 10.23 -0.60 -10.87
CA GLU A 47 10.45 -2.03 -10.78
C GLU A 47 9.16 -2.82 -11.00
N ASN A 48 9.27 -4.11 -11.33
CA ASN A 48 8.14 -4.93 -11.77
C ASN A 48 7.73 -6.03 -10.78
N SER A 49 8.29 -6.06 -9.57
CA SER A 49 8.01 -7.10 -8.58
C SER A 49 7.49 -6.53 -7.27
N LEU A 50 6.52 -7.23 -6.67
CA LEU A 50 5.95 -6.85 -5.38
C LEU A 50 6.99 -6.87 -4.25
N THR A 51 7.91 -7.84 -4.30
CA THR A 51 9.03 -7.95 -3.35
C THR A 51 9.94 -6.73 -3.41
N SER A 52 10.29 -6.29 -4.62
CA SER A 52 11.11 -5.09 -4.83
C SER A 52 10.47 -3.84 -4.23
N TRP A 53 9.18 -3.63 -4.50
CA TRP A 53 8.47 -2.47 -3.96
C TRP A 53 8.35 -2.55 -2.44
N LYS A 54 8.08 -3.73 -1.89
CA LYS A 54 8.05 -3.97 -0.45
C LYS A 54 9.36 -3.55 0.19
N ASP A 55 10.49 -4.09 -0.28
CA ASP A 55 11.79 -3.82 0.32
C ASP A 55 12.15 -2.33 0.25
N ALA A 56 11.85 -1.68 -0.87
CA ALA A 56 12.10 -0.25 -1.06
C ALA A 56 11.23 0.63 -0.14
N VAL A 57 9.92 0.38 -0.08
CA VAL A 57 8.98 1.14 0.74
C VAL A 57 9.21 0.86 2.23
N GLU A 58 9.42 -0.39 2.64
CA GLU A 58 9.72 -0.73 4.04
C GLU A 58 11.02 -0.08 4.52
N LYS A 59 12.03 0.02 3.65
CA LYS A 59 13.26 0.74 3.98
C LYS A 59 12.99 2.22 4.24
N GLN A 60 12.12 2.84 3.44
CA GLN A 60 11.72 4.25 3.63
C GLN A 60 10.86 4.43 4.89
N LEU A 61 10.00 3.46 5.21
CA LEU A 61 9.12 3.49 6.39
C LEU A 61 9.86 3.47 7.73
N LYS A 62 11.10 2.98 7.79
CA LYS A 62 11.88 2.91 9.04
C LYS A 62 12.09 4.28 9.66
N ASP A 63 12.37 5.28 8.83
CA ASP A 63 12.68 6.65 9.27
C ASP A 63 11.50 7.61 9.04
N TYR A 64 10.38 7.11 8.50
CA TYR A 64 9.21 7.92 8.21
C TYR A 64 8.31 8.11 9.43
N GLU A 65 8.04 9.36 9.78
CA GLU A 65 7.07 9.76 10.80
C GLU A 65 5.74 10.11 10.12
N PRO A 66 4.66 9.34 10.34
CA PRO A 66 3.34 9.65 9.81
C PRO A 66 2.82 11.00 10.30
N LYS A 67 2.22 11.78 9.40
CA LYS A 67 1.68 13.12 9.69
C LYS A 67 0.27 13.09 10.27
N ASP A 68 -0.48 12.03 9.96
CA ASP A 68 -1.85 11.83 10.39
C ASP A 68 -2.18 10.34 10.62
N TYR A 69 -3.40 10.07 11.06
CA TYR A 69 -3.85 8.71 11.31
C TYR A 69 -3.98 7.87 10.02
N LEU A 70 -4.16 8.50 8.85
CA LEU A 70 -4.27 7.78 7.57
C LEU A 70 -2.92 7.16 7.21
N GLU A 71 -1.87 7.99 7.24
CA GLU A 71 -0.49 7.56 7.02
C GLU A 71 -0.05 6.53 8.09
N GLU A 72 -0.46 6.73 9.35
CA GLU A 72 -0.15 5.81 10.45
C GLU A 72 -0.79 4.43 10.21
N ASN A 73 -2.06 4.41 9.83
CA ASN A 73 -2.80 3.19 9.55
C ASN A 73 -2.23 2.46 8.33
N LEU A 74 -1.90 3.19 7.28
CA LEU A 74 -1.30 2.62 6.08
C LEU A 74 0.07 2.01 6.36
N LYS A 75 0.91 2.70 7.15
CA LYS A 75 2.19 2.17 7.61
C LYS A 75 2.01 0.86 8.39
N LYS A 76 1.04 0.80 9.31
CA LYS A 76 0.72 -0.44 10.06
C LYS A 76 0.31 -1.58 9.15
N LEU A 77 -0.62 -1.34 8.22
CA LEU A 77 -1.07 -2.33 7.23
C LEU A 77 0.11 -2.95 6.46
N ILE A 78 1.04 -2.11 6.01
CA ILE A 78 2.20 -2.54 5.24
C ILE A 78 3.15 -3.40 6.09
N LEU A 79 3.50 -2.93 7.29
CA LEU A 79 4.50 -3.58 8.14
C LEU A 79 4.00 -4.91 8.75
N GLU A 80 2.70 -5.07 8.95
CA GLU A 80 2.11 -6.29 9.52
C GLU A 80 1.81 -7.36 8.48
N TYR A 81 1.74 -7.00 7.20
CA TYR A 81 1.37 -7.94 6.14
C TYR A 81 2.50 -8.89 5.78
N ARG A 82 2.16 -10.17 5.61
CA ARG A 82 3.05 -11.20 5.09
C ARG A 82 2.62 -11.57 3.68
N MET A 83 3.51 -11.33 2.71
CA MET A 83 3.26 -11.67 1.31
C MET A 83 2.92 -13.14 1.13
N GLN A 84 1.95 -13.38 0.25
CA GLN A 84 1.53 -14.71 -0.20
C GLN A 84 2.29 -15.05 -1.50
N GLU A 85 2.31 -16.33 -1.91
CA GLU A 85 3.00 -16.75 -3.15
C GLU A 85 2.28 -16.33 -4.45
N GLN A 86 1.08 -15.76 -4.35
CA GLN A 86 0.26 -15.40 -5.49
C GLN A 86 0.68 -14.06 -6.10
N ASP A 87 1.23 -14.10 -7.31
CA ASP A 87 1.37 -12.92 -8.17
C ASP A 87 0.31 -12.96 -9.29
N GLY A 88 -0.42 -11.86 -9.46
CA GLY A 88 -1.44 -11.68 -10.49
C GLY A 88 -1.13 -10.49 -11.40
N GLU A 89 -1.68 -10.50 -12.62
CA GLU A 89 -1.43 -9.47 -13.64
C GLU A 89 -1.84 -8.05 -13.17
N GLU A 90 -2.80 -7.97 -12.25
CA GLU A 90 -3.34 -6.70 -11.74
C GLU A 90 -2.48 -6.03 -10.67
N ILE A 91 -1.48 -6.73 -10.11
CA ILE A 91 -0.61 -6.21 -9.03
C ILE A 91 0.10 -4.92 -9.46
N GLN A 92 0.60 -4.86 -10.69
CA GLN A 92 1.24 -3.66 -11.21
C GLN A 92 0.25 -2.50 -11.40
N GLN A 93 -0.98 -2.81 -11.80
CA GLN A 93 -2.01 -1.79 -11.99
C GLN A 93 -2.43 -1.20 -10.64
N LEU A 94 -2.53 -2.03 -9.61
CA LEU A 94 -2.88 -1.64 -8.25
C LEU A 94 -1.82 -0.76 -7.61
N TYR A 95 -0.54 -1.12 -7.74
CA TYR A 95 0.56 -0.28 -7.28
C TYR A 95 0.52 1.12 -7.95
N LYS A 96 0.35 1.16 -9.27
CA LYS A 96 0.20 2.43 -10.01
C LYS A 96 -1.06 3.21 -9.61
N ARG A 97 -2.17 2.53 -9.32
CA ARG A 97 -3.43 3.13 -8.83
C ARG A 97 -3.22 3.79 -7.47
N GLY A 98 -2.63 3.08 -6.51
CA GLY A 98 -2.34 3.62 -5.18
C GLY A 98 -1.49 4.88 -5.25
N TYR A 99 -0.46 4.89 -6.10
CA TYR A 99 0.39 6.08 -6.28
C TYR A 99 -0.33 7.28 -6.91
N LYS A 100 -1.31 7.01 -7.79
CA LYS A 100 -2.08 8.05 -8.48
C LYS A 100 -3.32 8.50 -7.70
N LYS A 101 -3.62 7.88 -6.57
CA LYS A 101 -4.78 8.24 -5.74
C LYS A 101 -4.65 9.70 -5.30
N GLU A 102 -5.67 10.49 -5.62
CA GLU A 102 -5.81 11.87 -5.16
C GLU A 102 -6.26 11.87 -3.68
N GLU A 103 -5.88 12.92 -2.93
CA GLU A 103 -6.27 13.13 -1.53
C GLU A 103 -7.76 13.41 -1.38
#